data_AF-A0A4V6RQP2-F1
#
_entry.id   AF-A0A4V6RQP2-F1
#
_cell.length_a   1.000
_cell.length_b   1.000
_cell.length_c   1.000
_cell.angle_alpha   90.00
_cell.angle_beta   90.00
_cell.angle_gamma   90.00
#
_symmetry.space_group_name_H-M   'P 1'
#
loop_
_entity.id
_entity.type
_entity.pdbx_description
1 polymer ?
#
loop_
_entity_poly.entity_id
_entity_poly.type
_entity_poly.pdbx_seq_one_letter_code
_entity_poly.pdbx_strand_id
1 'polypeptide(L)'
;MSSDDAYMSFLDKANADLNNGRAQQFQASSTVRTETVDMGVQVPAPLTSVDAFYVSETDEPFEPVTLKWEGASRGLWPDAVRAAAIQASGGGEPGRDESVVEVKVYRVEVGTSRVDYYILALEVEKGLLVGLRAKAVES
;
A
#
# COMPACT_ATOMS: atom_id res chain seq x y z
N MET A 1 -19.96 -2.83 -47.12
CA MET A 1 -18.91 -3.24 -46.16
C MET A 1 -18.79 -2.24 -45.00
N SER A 2 -19.89 -1.61 -44.58
CA SER A 2 -19.88 -0.47 -43.65
C SER A 2 -19.91 -0.83 -42.16
N SER A 3 -19.94 -2.12 -41.82
CA SER A 3 -20.03 -2.59 -40.44
C SER A 3 -18.67 -2.74 -39.75
N ASP A 4 -17.57 -2.84 -40.52
CA ASP A 4 -16.23 -3.06 -39.98
C ASP A 4 -15.61 -1.74 -39.48
N ASP A 5 -15.75 -0.66 -40.25
CA ASP A 5 -15.32 0.71 -39.87
C ASP A 5 -16.03 1.23 -38.61
N ALA A 6 -17.33 0.93 -38.48
CA ALA A 6 -18.11 1.30 -37.31
C ALA A 6 -17.66 0.54 -36.05
N TYR A 7 -17.18 -0.68 -36.21
CA TYR A 7 -16.66 -1.49 -35.10
C TYR A 7 -15.29 -0.99 -34.63
N MET A 8 -14.38 -0.69 -35.57
CA MET A 8 -13.07 -0.11 -35.22
C MET A 8 -13.19 1.23 -34.52
N SER A 9 -14.05 2.13 -35.04
CA SER A 9 -14.29 3.43 -34.41
C SER A 9 -14.92 3.33 -33.01
N PHE A 10 -15.72 2.29 -32.74
CA PHE A 10 -16.26 2.03 -31.40
C PHE A 10 -15.16 1.58 -30.43
N LEU A 11 -14.27 0.68 -30.87
CA LEU A 11 -13.13 0.24 -30.06
C LEU A 11 -12.15 1.39 -29.79
N ASP A 12 -11.82 2.18 -30.80
CA ASP A 12 -10.92 3.33 -30.66
C ASP A 12 -11.51 4.39 -29.73
N LYS A 13 -12.81 4.67 -29.88
CA LYS A 13 -13.51 5.62 -29.00
C LYS A 13 -13.60 5.11 -27.56
N ALA A 14 -13.91 3.83 -27.35
CA ALA A 14 -13.96 3.24 -26.02
C ALA A 14 -12.57 3.25 -25.36
N ASN A 15 -11.51 2.95 -26.10
CA ASN A 15 -10.13 3.00 -25.60
C ASN A 15 -9.69 4.43 -25.30
N ALA A 16 -10.06 5.40 -26.14
CA ALA A 16 -9.80 6.81 -25.91
C ALA A 16 -10.54 7.35 -24.68
N ASP A 17 -11.82 7.01 -24.50
CA ASP A 17 -12.61 7.39 -23.32
C ASP A 17 -12.09 6.73 -22.04
N LEU A 18 -11.64 5.47 -22.09
CA LEU A 18 -10.98 4.81 -20.96
C LEU A 18 -9.67 5.52 -20.56
N ASN A 19 -8.87 5.93 -21.56
CA ASN A 19 -7.60 6.60 -21.33
C ASN A 19 -7.80 8.06 -20.84
N ASN A 20 -8.81 8.75 -21.37
CA ASN A 20 -9.22 10.08 -20.91
C ASN A 20 -9.84 10.04 -19.49
N GLY A 21 -10.61 9.00 -19.17
CA GLY A 21 -11.14 8.76 -17.83
C GLY A 21 -10.02 8.52 -16.80
N ARG A 22 -8.95 7.79 -17.19
CA ARG A 22 -7.73 7.66 -16.37
C ARG A 22 -6.99 8.99 -16.20
N ALA A 23 -6.94 9.83 -17.23
CA ALA A 23 -6.33 11.16 -17.17
C ALA A 23 -7.13 12.15 -16.31
N GLN A 24 -8.47 12.10 -16.34
CA GLN A 24 -9.34 12.95 -15.51
C GLN A 24 -9.45 12.50 -14.05
N GLN A 25 -9.17 11.23 -13.75
CA GLN A 25 -9.05 10.73 -12.37
C GLN A 25 -7.87 11.33 -11.58
N PHE A 26 -7.00 12.12 -12.20
CA PHE A 26 -5.93 12.87 -11.53
C PHE A 26 -6.34 14.28 -11.08
N GLN A 27 -7.56 14.75 -11.37
CA GLN A 27 -7.98 16.12 -11.03
C GLN A 27 -9.21 16.24 -10.11
N ALA A 28 -9.77 15.14 -9.60
CA ALA A 28 -10.88 15.20 -8.67
C ALA A 28 -10.80 14.09 -7.61
N SER A 29 -9.86 14.27 -6.68
CA SER A 29 -9.99 14.01 -5.25
C SER A 29 -8.60 13.99 -4.64
N SER A 30 -8.29 14.96 -3.78
CA SER A 30 -7.17 14.91 -2.84
C SER A 30 -7.41 13.89 -1.72
N THR A 31 -8.04 12.76 -2.05
CA THR A 31 -7.98 11.57 -1.21
C THR A 31 -6.59 11.02 -1.47
N VAL A 32 -5.75 10.96 -0.44
CA VAL A 32 -4.43 10.33 -0.50
C VAL A 32 -4.62 8.93 -1.10
N ARG A 33 -4.27 8.76 -2.38
CA ARG A 33 -4.19 7.43 -2.98
C ARG A 33 -2.90 6.82 -2.42
N THR A 34 -3.04 5.93 -1.46
CA THR A 34 -1.92 5.18 -0.92
C THR A 34 -1.61 4.06 -1.92
N GLU A 35 -0.75 4.37 -2.89
CA GLU A 35 -0.10 3.34 -3.71
C GLU A 35 0.66 2.41 -2.76
N THR A 36 0.44 1.11 -2.91
CA THR A 36 1.08 0.10 -2.05
C THR A 36 2.34 -0.47 -2.68
N VAL A 37 2.49 -0.39 -4.01
CA VAL A 37 3.63 -0.94 -4.74
C VAL A 37 4.21 0.13 -5.65
N ASP A 38 5.47 0.50 -5.45
CA ASP A 38 6.14 1.50 -6.27
C ASP A 38 6.42 1.00 -7.69
N MET A 39 6.38 1.92 -8.65
CA MET A 39 6.74 1.64 -10.04
C MET A 39 8.12 1.01 -10.20
N GLY A 40 8.16 -0.07 -10.98
CA GLY A 40 9.38 -0.80 -11.32
C GLY A 40 9.93 -1.66 -10.19
N VAL A 41 9.15 -1.93 -9.15
CA VAL A 41 9.51 -2.86 -8.08
C VAL A 41 8.66 -4.12 -8.16
N GLN A 42 9.31 -5.27 -7.98
CA GLN A 42 8.63 -6.56 -7.96
C GLN A 42 8.18 -6.91 -6.55
N VAL A 43 6.90 -7.26 -6.40
CA VAL A 43 6.36 -7.78 -5.14
C VAL A 43 7.03 -9.12 -4.80
N PRO A 44 7.56 -9.30 -3.57
CA PRO A 44 8.08 -10.57 -3.11
C PRO A 44 7.04 -11.70 -3.21
N ALA A 45 7.43 -12.85 -3.76
CA ALA A 45 6.53 -13.99 -3.97
C ALA A 45 5.74 -14.45 -2.72
N PRO A 46 6.30 -14.40 -1.48
CA PRO A 46 5.51 -14.73 -0.30
C PRO A 46 4.32 -13.77 -0.05
N LEU A 47 4.39 -12.53 -0.52
CA LEU A 47 3.33 -11.53 -0.35
C LEU A 47 2.24 -11.60 -1.44
N THR A 48 2.47 -12.35 -2.52
CA THR A 48 1.48 -12.50 -3.60
C THR A 48 0.47 -13.62 -3.33
N SER A 49 0.74 -14.51 -2.36
CA SER A 49 -0.04 -15.73 -2.12
C SER A 49 -0.56 -15.80 -0.68
N VAL A 50 -0.97 -14.66 -0.12
CA VAL A 50 -1.57 -14.60 1.21
C VAL A 50 -3.05 -14.92 1.10
N ASP A 51 -3.44 -16.14 1.47
CA ASP A 51 -4.83 -16.60 1.53
C ASP A 51 -5.44 -16.30 2.91
N ALA A 52 -5.41 -15.02 3.29
CA ALA A 52 -5.96 -14.54 4.55
C ALA A 52 -6.74 -13.25 4.33
N PHE A 53 -7.77 -13.05 5.15
CA PHE A 53 -8.63 -11.88 5.12
C PHE A 53 -8.57 -11.17 6.46
N TYR A 54 -8.67 -9.84 6.45
CA TYR A 54 -8.85 -9.09 7.68
C TYR A 54 -10.33 -9.10 8.05
N VAL A 55 -10.65 -9.70 9.21
CA VAL A 55 -12.02 -9.80 9.70
C VAL A 55 -12.50 -8.41 10.13
N SER A 56 -13.43 -7.85 9.36
CA SER A 56 -14.04 -6.53 9.58
C SER A 56 -15.46 -6.55 9.02
N GLU A 57 -16.18 -5.42 9.04
CA GLU A 57 -17.51 -5.38 8.41
C GLU A 57 -17.48 -5.65 6.88
N THR A 58 -16.32 -5.50 6.25
CA THR A 58 -16.16 -5.63 4.79
C THR A 58 -15.31 -6.83 4.36
N ASP A 59 -14.72 -7.58 5.30
CA ASP A 59 -13.85 -8.75 5.04
C ASP A 59 -12.86 -8.56 3.87
N GLU A 60 -12.14 -7.43 3.86
CA GLU A 60 -11.25 -7.07 2.75
C GLU A 60 -9.99 -7.97 2.75
N PRO A 61 -9.50 -8.36 1.57
CA PRO A 61 -8.26 -9.13 1.44
C PRO A 61 -7.05 -8.27 1.81
N PHE A 62 -5.95 -8.93 2.16
CA PHE A 62 -4.67 -8.24 2.26
C PHE A 62 -4.11 -7.90 0.87
N GLU A 63 -3.66 -6.66 0.73
CA GLU A 63 -2.95 -6.15 -0.43
C GLU A 63 -1.45 -6.08 -0.13
N PRO A 64 -0.57 -6.52 -1.06
CA PRO A 64 0.87 -6.42 -0.85
C PRO A 64 1.35 -4.97 -0.86
N VAL A 65 2.33 -4.70 0.01
CA VAL A 65 3.07 -3.43 0.06
C VAL A 65 4.52 -3.69 -0.33
N THR A 66 5.05 -2.89 -1.25
CA THR A 66 6.44 -2.93 -1.69
C THR A 66 6.86 -1.54 -2.19
N LEU A 67 7.46 -0.75 -1.31
CA LEU A 67 7.84 0.64 -1.57
C LEU A 67 9.36 0.82 -1.47
N LYS A 68 9.93 1.70 -2.28
CA LYS A 68 11.34 2.10 -2.17
C LYS A 68 11.49 3.00 -0.95
N TRP A 69 12.48 2.70 -0.11
CA TRP A 69 12.77 3.51 1.07
C TRP A 69 14.27 3.63 1.31
N GLU A 70 14.81 4.83 1.15
CA GLU A 70 16.26 5.09 1.32
C GLU A 70 16.75 4.85 2.76
N GLY A 71 15.84 4.87 3.74
CA GLY A 71 16.15 4.48 5.11
C GLY A 71 16.26 2.96 5.29
N ALA A 72 15.61 2.15 4.44
CA ALA A 72 15.54 0.70 4.62
C ALA A 72 16.91 0.04 4.53
N SER A 73 17.76 0.48 3.60
CA SER A 73 19.13 -0.01 3.45
C SER A 73 20.03 0.32 4.64
N ARG A 74 19.60 1.24 5.51
CA ARG A 74 20.25 1.60 6.76
C ARG A 74 19.55 1.01 8.00
N GLY A 75 18.51 0.19 7.79
CA GLY A 75 17.64 -0.29 8.88
C GLY A 75 16.85 0.83 9.57
N LEU A 76 16.74 2.00 8.95
CA LEU A 76 16.05 3.16 9.51
C LEU A 76 14.58 3.12 9.09
N TRP A 77 13.70 3.01 10.06
CA TRP A 77 12.27 3.20 9.87
C TRP A 77 11.94 4.68 9.63
N PRO A 78 10.84 5.00 8.92
CA PRO A 78 10.39 6.38 8.78
C PRO A 78 10.16 7.01 10.17
N ASP A 79 10.77 8.17 10.43
CA ASP A 79 10.84 8.77 11.77
C ASP A 79 9.47 9.00 12.41
N ALA A 80 8.45 9.37 11.62
CA ALA A 80 7.09 9.57 12.12
C ALA A 80 6.53 8.30 12.78
N VAL A 81 6.83 7.14 12.20
CA VAL A 81 6.33 5.86 12.72
C VAL A 81 7.19 5.30 13.84
N ARG A 82 8.49 5.59 13.84
CA ARG A 82 9.36 5.34 15.00
C ARG A 82 8.94 6.18 16.21
N ALA A 83 8.62 7.46 16.00
CA ALA A 83 8.15 8.37 17.05
C ALA A 83 6.79 7.96 17.61
N ALA A 84 5.84 7.55 16.76
CA ALA A 84 4.55 7.02 17.20
C ALA A 84 4.69 5.70 17.98
N ALA A 85 5.56 4.79 17.51
CA ALA A 85 5.82 3.52 18.21
C ALA A 85 6.49 3.73 19.59
N ILE A 86 7.48 4.64 19.70
CA ILE A 86 8.14 5.00 20.98
C ILE A 86 7.14 5.65 21.95
N GLN A 87 6.21 6.46 21.43
CA GLN A 87 5.13 7.04 22.24
C GLN A 87 4.13 5.96 22.70
N ALA A 88 3.79 5.00 21.85
CA ALA A 88 2.87 3.90 22.18
C ALA A 88 3.49 2.83 23.10
N SER A 89 4.81 2.64 23.06
CA SER A 89 5.53 1.64 23.89
C SER A 89 6.04 2.17 25.23
N GLY A 90 5.74 3.43 25.58
CA GLY A 90 6.07 3.97 26.91
C GLY A 90 7.54 4.34 27.12
N GLY A 91 8.29 4.64 26.05
CA GLY A 91 9.58 5.34 26.12
C GLY A 91 10.82 4.50 26.47
N GLY A 92 11.60 4.19 25.44
CA GLY A 92 13.06 4.38 25.37
C GLY A 92 13.98 3.62 26.34
N GLU A 93 14.52 2.48 25.91
CA GLU A 93 15.86 2.03 26.33
C GLU A 93 16.73 1.72 25.09
N PRO A 94 17.95 2.26 25.02
CA PRO A 94 18.90 1.95 23.96
C PRO A 94 19.67 0.66 24.27
N GLY A 95 19.78 -0.23 23.28
CA GLY A 95 20.65 -1.41 23.35
C GLY A 95 19.95 -2.76 23.29
N ARG A 96 18.68 -2.82 22.87
CA ARG A 96 18.01 -4.09 22.62
C ARG A 96 18.45 -4.62 21.25
N ASP A 97 18.99 -5.84 21.23
CA ASP A 97 19.22 -6.59 20.00
C ASP A 97 17.85 -7.05 19.46
N GLU A 98 17.23 -6.20 18.64
CA GLU A 98 15.86 -6.31 18.12
C GLU A 98 15.84 -7.22 16.88
N SER A 99 16.18 -8.49 17.10
CA SER A 99 16.08 -9.66 16.20
C SER A 99 15.82 -9.37 14.72
N VAL A 100 16.90 -9.36 13.91
CA VAL A 100 17.07 -9.60 12.44
C VAL A 100 16.05 -9.03 11.44
N VAL A 101 14.74 -9.04 11.73
CA VAL A 101 13.67 -8.36 10.97
C VAL A 101 12.66 -7.75 11.96
N GLU A 102 12.67 -6.43 12.07
CA GLU A 102 11.65 -5.70 12.83
C GLU A 102 10.33 -5.65 12.04
N VAL A 103 9.18 -5.88 12.70
CA VAL A 103 7.85 -5.77 12.11
C VAL A 103 7.07 -4.70 12.85
N LYS A 104 6.43 -3.79 12.11
CA LYS A 104 5.60 -2.71 12.68
C LYS A 104 4.19 -2.76 12.12
N VAL A 105 3.21 -2.62 13.03
CA VAL A 105 1.78 -2.61 12.70
C VAL A 105 1.22 -1.21 12.93
N TYR A 106 0.46 -0.71 11.95
CA TYR A 106 -0.17 0.61 12.01
C TYR A 106 -1.65 0.52 11.71
N ARG A 107 -2.42 1.34 12.42
CA ARG A 107 -3.83 1.62 12.15
C ARG A 107 -3.91 3.08 11.70
N VAL A 108 -4.40 3.32 10.48
CA VAL A 108 -4.52 4.65 9.90
C VAL A 108 -5.98 4.96 9.67
N GLU A 109 -6.50 6.03 10.29
CA GLU A 109 -7.87 6.47 10.09
C GLU A 109 -8.01 7.19 8.74
N VAL A 110 -8.91 6.71 7.89
CA VAL A 110 -9.19 7.23 6.54
C VAL A 110 -10.64 7.72 6.50
N GLY A 111 -11.03 8.53 7.48
CA GLY A 111 -12.38 9.08 7.62
C GLY A 111 -13.07 8.62 8.90
N THR A 112 -14.40 8.73 8.95
CA THR A 112 -15.17 8.52 10.19
C THR A 112 -15.34 7.06 10.58
N SER A 113 -15.32 6.15 9.60
CA SER A 113 -15.54 4.71 9.82
C SER A 113 -14.58 3.84 9.01
N ARG A 114 -13.65 4.43 8.25
CA ARG A 114 -12.71 3.67 7.41
C ARG A 114 -11.33 3.69 8.04
N VAL A 115 -10.70 2.52 8.04
CA VAL A 115 -9.38 2.30 8.61
C VAL A 115 -8.55 1.48 7.64
N ASP A 116 -7.30 1.89 7.44
CA ASP A 116 -6.29 1.07 6.75
C ASP A 116 -5.31 0.50 7.79
N TYR A 117 -5.19 -0.82 7.82
CA TYR A 117 -4.20 -1.53 8.61
C TYR A 117 -2.97 -1.82 7.77
N TYR A 118 -1.78 -1.57 8.32
CA TYR A 118 -0.50 -1.85 7.67
C TYR A 118 0.36 -2.74 8.55
N ILE A 119 0.90 -3.81 7.99
CA ILE A 119 1.90 -4.68 8.62
C ILE A 119 3.16 -4.56 7.77
N LEU A 120 4.19 -3.90 8.27
CA LEU A 120 5.37 -3.53 7.49
C LEU A 120 6.65 -4.12 8.09
N ALA A 121 7.62 -4.40 7.23
CA ALA A 121 8.98 -4.85 7.53
C ALA A 121 9.98 -4.13 6.59
N LEU A 122 11.24 -3.99 7.03
CA LEU A 122 12.31 -3.49 6.17
C LEU A 122 13.04 -4.65 5.48
N GLU A 123 13.20 -4.53 4.17
CA GLU A 123 14.08 -5.35 3.36
C GLU A 123 15.36 -4.56 3.08
N VAL A 124 16.38 -4.80 3.89
CA VAL A 124 17.60 -3.98 3.94
C VAL A 124 18.44 -4.16 2.68
N GLU A 125 18.55 -5.38 2.14
CA GLU A 125 19.43 -5.64 1.00
C GLU A 125 18.97 -4.91 -0.25
N LYS A 126 17.65 -4.77 -0.42
CA LYS A 126 17.04 -4.11 -1.58
C LYS A 126 16.61 -2.67 -1.30
N GLY A 127 16.72 -2.20 -0.05
CA GLY A 127 16.27 -0.88 0.35
C GLY A 127 14.75 -0.70 0.19
N LEU A 128 13.97 -1.72 0.56
CA LEU A 128 12.51 -1.72 0.40
C LEU A 128 11.80 -1.73 1.75
N LEU A 129 10.62 -1.13 1.77
CA LEU A 129 9.60 -1.31 2.79
C LEU A 129 8.57 -2.31 2.23
N VAL A 130 8.45 -3.47 2.85
CA VAL A 130 7.59 -4.57 2.38
C VAL A 130 6.53 -4.90 3.42
N GLY A 131 5.38 -5.43 3.00
CA GLY A 131 4.34 -5.79 3.95
C GLY A 131 2.97 -6.06 3.36
N LEU A 132 1.95 -5.94 4.20
CA LEU A 132 0.55 -6.12 3.84
C LEU A 132 -0.27 -4.92 4.29
N ARG A 133 -1.27 -4.54 3.51
CA ARG A 133 -2.32 -3.60 3.86
C ARG A 133 -3.67 -4.31 3.89
N ALA A 134 -4.52 -4.03 4.86
CA ALA A 134 -5.93 -4.37 4.80
C ALA A 134 -6.78 -3.11 4.97
N LYS A 135 -7.92 -3.08 4.28
CA LYS A 135 -8.94 -2.04 4.45
C LYS A 135 -10.01 -2.54 5.38
N ALA A 136 -10.57 -1.65 6.19
CA ALA A 136 -11.61 -2.00 7.14
C ALA A 136 -12.64 -0.88 7.24
N VAL A 137 -13.87 -1.29 7.56
CA VAL A 137 -14.91 -0.41 8.09
C VAL A 137 -15.14 -0.78 9.55
N GLU A 138 -15.14 0.24 10.41
CA GLU A 138 -15.35 0.14 11.86
C GLU A 138 -16.45 1.12 12.27
N SER A 139 -17.39 0.65 13.09
CA SER A 139 -18.57 1.37 13.58
C SER A 139 -18.44 1.80 15.04
#